data_AF-A0A6C0JPI4-F1
#
_entry.id   AF-A0A6C0JPI4-F1
#
_cell.length_a   1.000
_cell.length_b   1.000
_cell.length_c   1.000
_cell.angle_alpha   90.00
_cell.angle_beta   90.00
_cell.angle_gamma   90.00
#
_symmetry.space_group_name_H-M   'P 1'
#
loop_
_entity.id
_entity.type
_entity.pdbx_description
1 polymer ?
#
loop_
_entity_poly.entity_id
_entity_poly.type
_entity_poly.pdbx_seq_one_letter_code
_entity_poly.pdbx_strand_id
1 'polypeptide(L)'
;MSQLVDFKFDQLSRIGNDSTAFTQENMLNINHANYNMYNPYINSCEGAIDFATRQPNVFFKGTNHVGPGGCNIDQSSVLEKSVLTNNHIKVSLHERPYKSVPYLGRGNVDVYVENNLFWGDTLREKKSTILMNETKNNNVDHYPLMDAERYTDTSKHIEQDAASQWIRGGLPSRDIYKNAEYKNILT
;
A
#
# COMPACT_ATOMS: atom_id res chain seq x y z
N MET A 1 18.72 -38.62 53.84
CA MET A 1 18.32 -38.06 52.53
C MET A 1 16.92 -38.55 52.24
N SER A 2 15.91 -37.67 52.30
CA SER A 2 14.53 -38.03 51.93
C SER A 2 14.36 -37.92 50.42
N GLN A 3 14.02 -39.02 49.76
CA GLN A 3 13.53 -38.97 48.37
C GLN A 3 12.06 -38.56 48.42
N LEU A 4 11.71 -37.48 47.71
CA LEU A 4 10.33 -37.15 47.42
C LEU A 4 9.88 -38.12 46.32
N VAL A 5 9.05 -39.10 46.68
CA VAL A 5 8.46 -40.05 45.72
C VAL A 5 7.08 -39.52 45.36
N ASP A 6 6.86 -39.22 44.08
CA ASP A 6 5.52 -38.88 43.59
C ASP A 6 4.68 -40.17 43.56
N PHE A 7 3.52 -40.15 44.21
CA PHE A 7 2.60 -41.29 44.29
C PHE A 7 1.54 -41.25 43.19
N LYS A 8 1.58 -40.26 42.31
CA LYS A 8 0.73 -40.24 41.13
C LYS A 8 1.35 -41.11 40.05
N PHE A 9 0.66 -42.18 39.70
CA PHE A 9 0.88 -42.87 38.43
C PHE A 9 0.85 -41.82 37.32
N ASP A 10 1.82 -41.85 36.40
CA ASP A 10 1.73 -41.11 35.16
C ASP A 10 0.38 -41.45 34.54
N GLN A 11 -0.50 -40.46 34.37
CA GLN A 11 -1.94 -40.61 34.05
C GLN A 11 -2.22 -41.17 32.64
N LEU A 12 -1.30 -41.98 32.11
CA LEU A 12 -1.45 -42.76 30.91
C LEU A 12 -2.32 -43.99 31.19
N SER A 13 -2.93 -44.52 30.12
CA SER A 13 -4.05 -45.46 30.17
C SER A 13 -3.80 -46.81 30.87
N ARG A 14 -2.56 -47.19 31.21
CA ARG A 14 -2.25 -48.48 31.84
C ARG A 14 -0.98 -48.40 32.71
N ILE A 15 -0.97 -49.11 33.83
CA ILE A 15 0.14 -49.21 34.80
C ILE A 15 1.49 -49.58 34.18
N GLY A 16 1.52 -50.40 33.12
CA GLY A 16 2.76 -50.82 32.46
C GLY A 16 3.50 -49.71 31.69
N ASN A 17 2.93 -48.50 31.62
CA ASN A 17 3.57 -47.32 31.04
C ASN A 17 4.25 -46.44 32.09
N ASP A 18 4.06 -46.73 33.38
CA ASP A 18 4.72 -46.00 34.46
C ASP A 18 6.19 -46.44 34.55
N SER A 19 7.09 -45.47 34.70
CA SER A 19 8.52 -45.69 34.94
C SER A 19 8.79 -46.64 36.13
N THR A 20 7.91 -46.64 37.14
CA THR A 20 8.04 -47.47 38.34
C THR A 20 7.61 -48.93 38.12
N ALA A 21 6.85 -49.22 37.06
CA ALA A 21 6.29 -50.54 36.75
C ALA A 21 6.92 -51.15 35.48
N PHE A 22 8.25 -51.12 35.39
CA PHE A 22 8.99 -51.64 34.26
C PHE A 22 9.13 -53.18 34.32
N THR A 23 8.43 -53.89 33.44
CA THR A 23 8.47 -55.36 33.37
C THR A 23 9.56 -55.87 32.42
N GLN A 24 9.88 -57.17 32.51
CA GLN A 24 10.81 -57.81 31.57
C GLN A 24 10.30 -57.76 30.12
N GLU A 25 8.99 -57.83 29.91
CA GLU A 25 8.38 -57.66 28.59
C GLU A 25 8.66 -56.27 28.01
N ASN A 26 8.57 -55.22 28.82
CA ASN A 26 8.93 -53.86 28.40
C ASN A 26 10.41 -53.79 27.98
N MET A 27 11.31 -54.40 28.75
CA MET A 27 12.73 -54.47 28.41
C MET A 27 12.97 -55.18 27.08
N LEU A 28 12.33 -56.34 26.88
CA LEU A 28 12.46 -57.13 25.65
C LEU A 28 11.89 -56.37 24.45
N ASN A 29 10.73 -55.72 24.61
CA ASN A 29 10.11 -54.92 23.57
C ASN A 29 10.99 -53.72 23.16
N ILE A 30 11.57 -53.03 24.15
CA ILE A 30 12.50 -51.92 23.89
C ILE A 30 13.77 -52.41 23.20
N ASN A 31 14.37 -53.51 23.66
CA ASN A 31 15.57 -54.07 23.02
C ASN A 31 15.28 -54.55 21.60
N HIS A 32 14.13 -55.18 21.38
CA HIS A 32 13.69 -55.57 20.05
C HIS A 32 13.48 -54.36 19.14
N ALA A 33 12.81 -53.31 19.62
CA ALA A 33 12.64 -52.07 18.87
C ALA A 33 13.99 -51.40 18.55
N ASN A 34 14.88 -51.32 19.54
CA ASN A 34 16.22 -50.75 19.39
C ASN A 34 17.05 -51.52 18.38
N TYR A 35 17.01 -52.85 18.40
CA TYR A 35 17.73 -53.68 17.43
C TYR A 35 17.23 -53.47 16.00
N ASN A 36 15.91 -53.43 15.81
CA ASN A 36 15.32 -53.20 14.49
C ASN A 36 15.59 -51.79 13.95
N MET A 37 15.68 -50.80 14.85
CA MET A 37 15.98 -49.40 14.49
C MET A 37 17.47 -49.05 14.58
N TYR A 38 18.33 -50.03 14.88
CA TYR A 38 19.74 -49.77 15.10
C TYR A 38 20.42 -49.43 13.77
N ASN A 39 20.95 -48.21 13.70
CA ASN A 39 21.85 -47.79 12.64
C ASN A 39 23.25 -47.54 13.22
N PRO A 40 24.26 -48.38 12.91
CA PRO A 40 25.62 -48.21 13.42
C PRO A 40 26.30 -46.93 12.94
N TYR A 41 25.79 -46.28 11.88
CA TYR A 41 26.38 -45.12 11.24
C TYR A 41 25.63 -43.81 11.53
N ILE A 42 24.88 -43.73 12.64
CA ILE A 42 24.06 -42.54 12.96
C ILE A 42 24.89 -41.27 13.22
N ASN A 43 26.12 -41.43 13.71
CA ASN A 43 27.02 -40.32 14.06
C ASN A 43 28.01 -39.95 12.94
N SER A 44 28.15 -40.79 11.90
CA SER A 44 29.09 -40.56 10.80
C SER A 44 28.43 -40.90 9.47
N CYS A 45 28.25 -39.89 8.62
CA CYS A 45 27.69 -40.10 7.28
C CYS A 45 28.59 -40.98 6.39
N GLU A 46 29.91 -40.93 6.61
CA GLU A 46 30.90 -41.57 5.73
C GLU A 46 30.96 -43.08 5.92
N GLY A 47 30.79 -43.56 7.15
CA GLY A 47 30.92 -44.99 7.47
C GLY A 47 29.94 -45.88 6.70
N ALA A 48 28.70 -45.42 6.52
CA ALA A 48 27.70 -46.15 5.74
C ALA A 48 28.05 -46.20 4.25
N ILE A 49 28.60 -45.11 3.72
CA ILE A 49 28.98 -44.98 2.30
C ILE A 49 30.20 -45.86 2.02
N ASP A 50 31.21 -45.81 2.88
CA ASP A 50 32.43 -46.63 2.79
C ASP A 50 32.12 -48.13 2.88
N PHE A 51 31.23 -48.53 3.80
CA PHE A 51 30.77 -49.91 3.89
C PHE A 51 30.03 -50.38 2.61
N ALA A 52 29.12 -49.56 2.10
CA ALA A 52 28.35 -49.90 0.90
C ALA A 52 29.24 -49.97 -0.35
N THR A 53 30.16 -49.01 -0.52
CA THR A 53 31.04 -48.94 -1.71
C THR A 53 32.14 -50.00 -1.72
N ARG A 54 32.49 -50.60 -0.57
CA ARG A 54 33.38 -51.77 -0.51
C ARG A 54 32.77 -53.05 -1.07
N GLN A 55 31.45 -53.13 -1.18
CA GLN A 55 30.79 -54.33 -1.67
C GLN A 55 30.42 -54.15 -3.16
N PRO A 56 30.96 -54.99 -4.08
CA PRO A 56 30.78 -54.79 -5.52
C PRO A 56 29.33 -54.98 -6.00
N ASN A 57 28.49 -55.64 -5.20
CA ASN A 57 27.08 -55.89 -5.51
C ASN A 57 26.11 -54.96 -4.76
N VAL A 58 26.61 -53.92 -4.10
CA VAL A 58 25.78 -52.94 -3.39
C VAL A 58 25.85 -51.59 -4.11
N PHE A 59 24.74 -51.19 -4.70
CA PHE A 59 24.59 -49.87 -5.31
C PHE A 59 24.07 -48.88 -4.27
N PHE A 60 24.96 -48.03 -3.77
CA PHE A 60 24.58 -47.02 -2.79
C PHE A 60 23.75 -45.91 -3.44
N LYS A 61 22.58 -45.64 -2.85
CA LYS A 61 21.78 -44.45 -3.13
C LYS A 61 21.60 -43.68 -1.83
N GLY A 62 22.15 -42.47 -1.79
CA GLY A 62 22.03 -41.57 -0.64
C GLY A 62 20.62 -40.99 -0.47
N THR A 63 20.45 -40.24 0.61
CA THR A 63 19.26 -39.41 0.87
C THR A 63 19.35 -38.10 0.08
N ASN A 64 18.22 -37.40 -0.09
CA ASN A 64 18.13 -36.25 -1.00
C ASN A 64 18.49 -34.89 -0.39
N HIS A 65 18.90 -34.80 0.88
CA HIS A 65 19.22 -33.51 1.54
C HIS A 65 20.01 -33.73 2.85
N VAL A 66 19.47 -34.57 3.75
CA VAL A 66 20.08 -34.83 5.07
C VAL A 66 20.40 -36.31 5.24
N GLY A 67 21.59 -36.63 5.71
CA GLY A 67 22.03 -37.98 6.03
C GLY A 67 21.26 -38.59 7.21
N PRO A 68 21.33 -39.92 7.41
CA PRO A 68 20.70 -40.57 8.55
C PRO A 68 21.14 -39.91 9.87
N GLY A 69 20.19 -39.58 10.74
CA GLY A 69 20.50 -38.94 12.04
C GLY A 69 20.98 -37.48 11.97
N GLY A 70 20.98 -36.84 10.79
CA GLY A 70 21.35 -35.43 10.70
C GLY A 70 22.85 -35.15 10.57
N CYS A 71 23.66 -36.16 10.26
CA CYS A 71 25.12 -36.07 10.32
C CYS A 71 25.76 -35.01 9.37
N ASN A 72 25.08 -34.56 8.30
CA ASN A 72 25.58 -33.56 7.35
C ASN A 72 24.85 -32.21 7.42
N ILE A 73 24.03 -31.96 8.45
CA ILE A 73 23.17 -30.77 8.52
C ILE A 73 23.98 -29.48 8.44
N ASP A 74 25.13 -29.41 9.13
CA ASP A 74 25.97 -28.21 9.14
C ASP A 74 26.57 -27.96 7.75
N GLN A 75 27.12 -28.99 7.11
CA GLN A 75 27.69 -28.88 5.77
C GLN A 75 26.63 -28.50 4.73
N SER A 76 25.45 -29.13 4.77
CA SER A 76 24.34 -28.80 3.88
C SER A 76 23.86 -27.37 4.10
N SER A 77 23.74 -26.94 5.36
CA SER A 77 23.32 -25.58 5.70
C SER A 77 24.31 -24.53 5.23
N VAL A 78 25.62 -24.81 5.35
CA VAL A 78 26.67 -23.93 4.83
C VAL A 78 26.58 -23.81 3.32
N LEU A 79 26.41 -24.92 2.60
CA LEU A 79 26.31 -24.89 1.13
C LEU A 79 25.07 -24.11 0.66
N GLU A 80 23.91 -24.33 1.29
CA GLU A 80 22.66 -23.65 0.94
C GLU A 80 22.64 -22.16 1.29
N LYS A 81 23.23 -21.78 2.44
CA LYS A 81 23.22 -20.39 2.93
C LYS A 81 24.50 -19.64 2.62
N SER A 82 25.45 -20.24 1.91
CA SER A 82 26.70 -19.58 1.54
C SER A 82 26.43 -18.38 0.63
N VAL A 83 27.30 -17.38 0.74
CA VAL A 83 27.32 -16.28 -0.21
C VAL A 83 27.70 -16.86 -1.57
N LEU A 84 26.78 -16.79 -2.54
CA LEU A 84 27.02 -17.26 -3.89
C LEU A 84 28.21 -16.48 -4.48
N THR A 85 29.21 -17.21 -4.95
CA THR A 85 30.40 -16.64 -5.59
C THR A 85 30.08 -16.03 -6.95
N ASN A 86 28.99 -16.46 -7.58
CA ASN A 86 28.47 -15.96 -8.84
C ASN A 86 27.00 -15.58 -8.67
N ASN A 87 26.76 -14.38 -8.16
CA ASN A 87 25.41 -13.82 -8.14
C ASN A 87 24.96 -13.64 -9.60
N HIS A 88 23.74 -14.09 -9.94
CA HIS A 88 23.13 -13.91 -11.26
C HIS A 88 22.71 -12.45 -11.49
N ILE A 89 23.68 -11.55 -11.40
CA ILE A 89 23.57 -10.12 -11.64
C ILE A 89 24.53 -9.74 -12.75
N LYS A 90 24.09 -8.82 -13.62
CA LYS A 90 24.97 -8.25 -14.63
C LYS A 90 25.94 -7.29 -13.93
N VAL A 91 27.19 -7.70 -13.79
CA VAL A 91 28.26 -6.82 -13.31
C VAL A 91 28.62 -5.85 -14.43
N SER A 92 28.35 -4.56 -14.24
CA SER A 92 28.86 -3.51 -15.14
C SER A 92 30.32 -3.25 -14.78
N LEU A 93 31.22 -3.43 -15.75
CA LEU A 93 32.66 -3.13 -15.59
C LEU A 93 32.97 -1.64 -15.76
N HIS A 94 31.97 -0.83 -16.11
CA HIS A 94 32.15 0.61 -16.21
C HIS A 94 32.28 1.24 -14.83
N GLU A 95 33.22 2.18 -14.71
CA GLU A 95 33.35 3.00 -13.52
C GLU A 95 32.05 3.77 -13.24
N ARG A 96 31.69 3.91 -11.97
CA ARG A 96 30.55 4.76 -11.60
C ARG A 96 30.80 6.20 -12.07
N PRO A 97 29.76 6.95 -12.46
CA PRO A 97 29.91 8.35 -12.91
C PRO A 97 30.59 9.28 -11.88
N TYR A 98 30.59 8.90 -10.59
CA TYR A 98 31.27 9.61 -9.52
C TYR A 98 32.03 8.62 -8.62
N LYS A 99 33.29 8.94 -8.32
CA LYS A 99 34.17 8.15 -7.43
C LYS A 99 33.75 8.23 -5.96
N SER A 100 33.18 9.37 -5.55
CA SER A 100 32.73 9.66 -4.18
C SER A 100 31.34 10.26 -4.18
N VAL A 101 30.68 10.27 -3.03
CA VAL A 101 29.40 10.96 -2.87
C VAL A 101 29.62 12.47 -3.09
N PRO A 102 28.87 13.12 -4.00
CA PRO A 102 28.97 14.56 -4.21
C PRO A 102 28.43 15.32 -2.99
N TYR A 103 28.78 16.60 -2.86
CA TYR A 103 28.31 17.44 -1.77
C TYR A 103 26.78 17.56 -1.76
N LEU A 104 26.12 17.02 -0.72
CA LEU A 104 24.66 17.00 -0.56
C LEU A 104 24.12 18.16 0.31
N GLY A 105 24.97 19.08 0.76
CA GLY A 105 24.59 20.10 1.74
C GLY A 105 23.66 21.21 1.21
N ARG A 106 23.28 21.19 -0.06
CA ARG A 106 22.29 22.13 -0.63
C ARG A 106 20.84 21.69 -0.38
N GLY A 107 20.61 20.49 0.15
CA GLY A 107 19.27 19.99 0.46
C GLY A 107 18.52 19.49 -0.78
N ASN A 108 17.22 19.21 -0.61
CA ASN A 108 16.36 18.95 -1.77
C ASN A 108 16.12 20.27 -2.52
N VAL A 109 16.04 20.19 -3.85
CA VAL A 109 15.82 21.34 -4.72
C VAL A 109 14.39 21.26 -5.24
N ASP A 110 13.58 22.28 -4.96
CA ASP A 110 12.25 22.43 -5.55
C ASP A 110 12.33 23.36 -6.77
N VAL A 111 12.39 22.74 -7.95
CA VAL A 111 12.53 23.45 -9.22
C VAL A 111 11.36 24.41 -9.47
N TYR A 112 10.15 24.12 -9.00
CA TYR A 112 8.99 24.98 -9.23
C TYR A 112 9.11 26.29 -8.44
N VAL A 113 9.42 26.19 -7.16
CA VAL A 113 9.59 27.36 -6.28
C VAL A 113 10.81 28.17 -6.73
N GLU A 114 11.93 27.52 -7.05
CA GLU A 114 13.13 28.19 -7.53
C GLU A 114 12.87 28.94 -8.85
N ASN A 115 12.18 28.31 -9.80
CA ASN A 115 11.88 28.94 -11.08
C ASN A 115 10.96 30.15 -10.92
N ASN A 116 9.94 30.06 -10.05
CA ASN A 116 9.07 31.18 -9.74
C ASN A 116 9.83 32.34 -9.08
N LEU A 117 10.77 32.03 -8.17
CA LEU A 117 11.57 33.06 -7.51
C LEU A 117 12.60 33.68 -8.45
N PHE A 118 13.19 32.88 -9.35
CA PHE A 118 14.22 33.33 -10.29
C PHE A 118 13.65 34.25 -11.37
N TRP A 119 12.53 33.88 -11.99
CA TRP A 119 11.92 34.68 -13.06
C TRP A 119 10.99 35.76 -12.53
N GLY A 120 10.38 35.56 -11.36
CA GLY A 120 9.40 36.47 -10.80
C GLY A 120 8.23 36.77 -11.75
N ASP A 121 7.55 37.89 -11.50
CA ASP A 121 6.55 38.41 -12.44
C ASP A 121 7.25 39.31 -13.47
N THR A 122 7.21 38.91 -14.74
CA THR A 122 7.93 39.59 -15.82
C THR A 122 7.27 40.92 -16.22
N LEU A 123 5.98 41.09 -15.92
CA LEU A 123 5.19 42.26 -16.29
C LEU A 123 4.80 43.03 -15.03
N ARG A 124 5.62 43.99 -14.63
CA ARG A 124 5.39 44.80 -13.42
C ARG A 124 4.13 45.67 -13.51
N GLU A 125 3.81 46.16 -14.70
CA GLU A 125 2.70 47.07 -14.94
C GLU A 125 1.60 46.36 -15.75
N LYS A 126 0.79 45.52 -15.08
CA LYS A 126 -0.36 44.88 -15.71
C LYS A 126 -1.57 45.83 -15.67
N LYS A 127 -2.22 46.02 -16.81
CA LYS A 127 -3.49 46.79 -16.91
C LYS A 127 -4.57 46.23 -15.97
N SER A 128 -4.56 44.92 -15.71
CA SER A 128 -5.48 44.26 -14.76
C SER A 128 -5.18 44.56 -13.28
N THR A 129 -3.97 45.01 -12.95
CA THR A 129 -3.57 45.33 -11.58
C THR A 129 -3.80 46.80 -11.25
N ILE A 130 -3.75 47.68 -12.26
CA ILE A 130 -4.00 49.12 -12.12
C ILE A 130 -5.49 49.38 -12.40
N LEU A 131 -6.33 49.21 -11.37
CA LEU A 131 -7.79 49.40 -11.43
C LEU A 131 -8.23 50.88 -11.39
N MET A 132 -7.33 51.83 -11.68
CA MET A 132 -7.60 53.27 -11.55
C MET A 132 -8.76 53.76 -12.43
N ASN A 133 -9.05 53.06 -13.53
CA ASN A 133 -10.17 53.39 -14.43
C ASN A 133 -11.48 52.63 -14.10
N GLU A 134 -11.41 51.58 -13.28
CA GLU A 134 -12.59 50.79 -12.86
C GLU A 134 -13.21 51.33 -11.57
N THR A 135 -12.43 52.10 -10.80
CA THR A 135 -12.94 52.83 -9.64
C THR A 135 -13.62 54.12 -10.08
N LYS A 136 -14.79 54.36 -9.50
CA LYS A 136 -15.57 55.58 -9.71
C LYS A 136 -14.84 56.77 -9.07
N ASN A 137 -14.30 57.68 -9.87
CA ASN A 137 -13.56 58.86 -9.37
C ASN A 137 -14.44 59.89 -8.67
N ASN A 138 -15.75 59.89 -8.97
CA ASN A 138 -16.71 60.80 -8.35
C ASN A 138 -17.63 60.00 -7.43
N ASN A 139 -17.63 60.31 -6.14
CA ASN A 139 -18.58 59.68 -5.23
C ASN A 139 -20.00 60.21 -5.49
N VAL A 140 -20.85 59.45 -6.19
CA VAL A 140 -22.27 59.84 -6.44
C VAL A 140 -23.06 59.96 -5.14
N ASP A 141 -22.62 59.36 -4.04
CA ASP A 141 -23.27 59.51 -2.73
C ASP A 141 -23.18 60.96 -2.23
N HIS A 142 -22.22 61.75 -2.72
CA HIS A 142 -22.09 63.17 -2.39
C HIS A 142 -23.02 64.08 -3.23
N TYR A 143 -23.71 63.52 -4.23
CA TYR A 143 -24.64 64.26 -5.10
C TYR A 143 -26.04 63.61 -5.02
N PRO A 144 -26.75 63.74 -3.89
CA PRO A 144 -28.10 63.20 -3.78
C PRO A 144 -28.99 63.87 -4.83
N LEU A 145 -29.73 63.07 -5.62
CA LEU A 145 -30.79 63.60 -6.46
C LEU A 145 -31.86 64.22 -5.56
N MET A 146 -32.28 65.44 -5.87
CA MET A 146 -33.48 66.02 -5.29
C MET A 146 -34.68 65.15 -5.70
N ASP A 147 -35.53 64.77 -4.74
CA ASP A 147 -36.71 63.92 -4.95
C ASP A 147 -36.37 62.48 -5.41
N ALA A 148 -35.32 61.88 -4.82
CA ALA A 148 -34.89 60.51 -5.15
C ALA A 148 -36.00 59.45 -4.95
N GLU A 149 -36.89 59.64 -3.97
CA GLU A 149 -38.04 58.78 -3.69
C GLU A 149 -39.02 58.69 -4.88
N ARG A 150 -39.08 59.75 -5.69
CA ARG A 150 -39.91 59.74 -6.90
C ARG A 150 -39.42 58.69 -7.89
N TYR A 151 -38.11 58.45 -7.99
CA TYR A 151 -37.49 57.55 -8.98
C TYR A 151 -37.27 56.13 -8.48
N THR A 152 -37.43 55.87 -7.18
CA THR A 152 -37.31 54.51 -6.62
C THR A 152 -38.54 53.64 -6.87
N ASP A 153 -39.69 54.25 -7.13
CA ASP A 153 -40.95 53.53 -7.38
C ASP A 153 -41.03 53.05 -8.84
N THR A 154 -40.58 51.83 -9.07
CA THR A 154 -40.54 51.17 -10.38
C THR A 154 -41.92 51.14 -11.07
N SER A 155 -43.01 51.07 -10.30
CA SER A 155 -44.38 51.03 -10.81
C SER A 155 -44.81 52.30 -11.55
N LYS A 156 -44.16 53.44 -11.29
CA LYS A 156 -44.48 54.74 -11.92
C LYS A 156 -43.63 55.05 -13.15
N HIS A 157 -42.52 54.34 -13.34
CA HIS A 157 -41.53 54.64 -14.40
C HIS A 157 -41.30 53.49 -15.38
N ILE A 158 -41.63 52.26 -14.99
CA ILE A 158 -41.46 51.07 -15.82
C ILE A 158 -42.83 50.49 -16.15
N GLU A 159 -43.18 50.57 -17.43
CA GLU A 159 -44.49 50.12 -17.94
C GLU A 159 -44.79 48.63 -17.64
N GLN A 160 -43.76 47.78 -17.62
CA GLN A 160 -43.88 46.35 -17.28
C GLN A 160 -44.35 46.12 -15.84
N ASP A 161 -43.93 47.00 -14.94
CA ASP A 161 -44.22 46.90 -13.51
C ASP A 161 -45.55 47.61 -13.19
N ALA A 162 -45.87 48.67 -13.94
CA ALA A 162 -47.15 49.38 -13.87
C ALA A 162 -48.34 48.48 -14.25
N ALA A 163 -48.17 47.60 -15.24
CA ALA A 163 -49.21 46.69 -15.68
C ALA A 163 -48.62 45.31 -16.05
N SER A 164 -49.01 44.29 -15.28
CA SER A 164 -48.53 42.91 -15.47
C SER A 164 -48.81 42.31 -16.86
N GLN A 165 -49.78 42.84 -17.60
CA GLN A 165 -50.10 42.40 -18.97
C GLN A 165 -49.37 43.19 -20.06
N TRP A 166 -48.56 44.19 -19.70
CA TRP A 166 -47.83 45.02 -20.65
C TRP A 166 -46.60 44.26 -21.17
N ILE A 167 -46.55 44.06 -22.48
CA ILE A 167 -45.45 43.38 -23.17
C ILE A 167 -44.73 44.41 -24.03
N ARG A 168 -43.41 44.51 -23.89
CA ARG A 168 -42.57 45.40 -24.71
C ARG A 168 -42.69 44.97 -26.17
N GLY A 169 -43.18 45.85 -27.04
CA GLY A 169 -43.43 45.56 -28.45
C GLY A 169 -44.87 45.09 -28.76
N GLY A 170 -45.74 45.04 -27.75
CA GLY A 170 -47.15 44.66 -27.90
C GLY A 170 -47.37 43.15 -28.05
N LEU A 171 -48.63 42.73 -27.98
CA LEU A 171 -49.01 41.35 -28.30
C LEU A 171 -49.14 41.22 -29.83
N PRO A 172 -48.51 40.22 -30.47
CA PRO A 172 -48.63 40.05 -31.91
C PRO A 172 -50.08 39.76 -32.29
N SER A 173 -50.56 40.40 -33.37
CA SER A 173 -51.97 40.32 -33.78
C SER A 173 -52.43 38.87 -33.99
N ARG A 174 -51.55 37.99 -34.46
CA ARG A 174 -51.83 36.55 -34.62
C ARG A 174 -52.19 35.85 -33.31
N ASP A 175 -51.53 36.19 -32.20
CA ASP A 175 -51.82 35.59 -30.90
C ASP A 175 -53.11 36.17 -30.28
N ILE A 176 -53.47 37.41 -30.62
CA ILE A 176 -54.78 38.00 -30.28
C ILE A 176 -55.91 37.17 -30.89
N TYR A 177 -55.82 36.85 -32.20
CA TYR A 177 -56.85 36.06 -32.88
C TYR A 177 -56.87 34.60 -32.40
N LYS A 178 -55.71 34.00 -32.16
CA LYS A 178 -55.61 32.66 -31.60
C LYS A 178 -56.34 32.56 -30.26
N ASN A 179 -56.08 33.49 -29.34
CA ASN A 179 -56.71 33.47 -28.01
C ASN A 179 -58.20 33.83 -28.03
N ALA A 180 -58.69 34.53 -29.06
CA ALA A 180 -60.11 34.83 -29.22
C ALA A 180 -60.94 33.57 -29.56
N GLU A 181 -60.44 32.67 -30.42
CA GLU A 181 -61.11 31.40 -30.73
C GLU A 181 -61.18 30.46 -29.52
N TYR A 182 -60.11 30.36 -28.72
CA TYR A 182 -60.08 29.46 -27.55
C TYR A 182 -60.99 29.91 -26.40
N LYS A 183 -61.37 31.20 -26.32
CA LYS A 183 -62.33 31.67 -25.31
C LYS A 183 -63.78 31.25 -25.60
N ASN A 184 -64.14 31.04 -26.86
CA ASN A 184 -65.50 30.64 -27.25
C ASN A 184 -65.77 29.14 -27.14
N ILE A 185 -64.75 28.32 -26.86
CA ILE A 185 -64.86 26.85 -26.75
C ILE A 185 -64.96 26.39 -25.28
N LEU A 186 -64.73 27.29 -24.32
CA LEU A 186 -64.76 27.00 -22.88
C LEU A 186 -65.91 27.73 -22.13
N THR A 187 -67.03 27.95 -22.81
CA THR A 187 -68.30 28.37 -22.17
C THR A 187 -69.38 27.33 -22.41
#